data_AF-A0A0F9MV33-F1
#
_entry.id   AF-A0A0F9MV33-F1
#
_cell.length_a   1.000
_cell.length_b   1.000
_cell.length_c   1.000
_cell.angle_alpha   90.00
_cell.angle_beta   90.00
_cell.angle_gamma   90.00
#
_symmetry.space_group_name_H-M   'P 1'
#
loop_
_entity.id
_entity.type
_entity.pdbx_description
1 polymer ?
#
loop_
_entity_poly.entity_id
_entity_poly.type
_entity_poly.pdbx_seq_one_letter_code
_entity_poly.pdbx_strand_id
1 'polypeptide(L)' 'MKYRKRVLEAKVKKYTKIFPVVGITGPRQSGKSTMLKHLF' A
#
# COMPACT_ATOMS: atom_id res chain seq x y z
N MET A 1 -15.27 8.77 4.44
CA MET A 1 -15.36 7.71 3.40
C MET A 1 -14.81 6.41 3.99
N LYS A 2 -15.53 5.29 3.89
CA LYS A 2 -15.11 4.00 4.48
C LYS A 2 -13.93 3.41 3.70
N TYR A 3 -12.89 3.00 4.41
CA TYR A 3 -11.73 2.34 3.80
C TYR A 3 -12.13 1.01 3.15
N ARG A 4 -11.60 0.75 1.95
CA ARG A 4 -11.76 -0.54 1.25
C ARG A 4 -10.41 -1.23 1.17
N LYS A 5 -10.36 -2.46 1.69
CA LYS A 5 -9.16 -3.30 1.69
C LYS A 5 -8.64 -3.49 0.28
N ARG A 6 -7.34 -3.25 0.06
CA ARG A 6 -6.69 -3.41 -1.24
C ARG A 6 -5.99 -4.76 -1.32
N VAL A 7 -6.09 -5.42 -2.48
CA VAL A 7 -5.37 -6.68 -2.77
C VAL A 7 -3.86 -6.51 -2.58
N LEU A 8 -3.34 -5.30 -2.85
CA LEU A 8 -1.92 -4.97 -2.76
C LEU A 8 -1.37 -4.95 -1.32
N GLU A 9 -2.22 -4.80 -0.29
CA GLU A 9 -1.79 -4.69 1.12
C GLU A 9 -0.94 -5.88 1.58
N ALA A 10 -1.35 -7.10 1.19
CA ALA A 10 -0.65 -8.32 1.60
C ALA A 10 0.78 -8.36 1.05
N LYS A 11 0.96 -7.94 -0.22
CA LYS A 11 2.28 -7.86 -0.86
C LYS A 11 3.15 -6.76 -0.24
N VAL A 12 2.56 -5.60 0.04
CA VAL A 12 3.26 -4.47 0.65
C VAL A 12 3.79 -4.87 2.03
N LYS A 13 2.94 -5.41 2.91
CA LYS A 13 3.35 -5.89 4.25
C LYS A 13 4.43 -6.97 4.19
N LYS A 14 4.40 -7.84 3.18
CA LYS A 14 5.43 -8.86 2.99
C LYS A 14 6.77 -8.22 2.61
N TYR A 15 6.76 -7.33 1.63
CA TYR A 15 8.00 -6.76 1.09
C TYR A 15 8.64 -5.73 2.01
N THR A 16 7.87 -4.98 2.80
CA THR A 16 8.43 -4.05 3.80
C THR A 16 9.15 -4.76 4.95
N LYS A 17 8.96 -6.07 5.12
CA LYS A 17 9.73 -6.88 6.08
C LYS A 17 11.05 -7.41 5.51
N ILE A 18 11.18 -7.41 4.19
CA ILE A 18 12.32 -8.01 3.47
C ILE A 18 13.27 -6.92 3.00
N PHE A 19 12.71 -5.83 2.46
CA PHE A 19 13.48 -4.74 1.88
C PHE A 19 13.40 -3.50 2.77
N PRO A 20 14.51 -2.77 2.95
CA PRO A 20 14.54 -1.54 3.73
C PRO A 20 13.69 -0.43 3.08
N VAL A 21 13.51 -0.48 1.75
CA VAL A 21 12.71 0.49 0.99
C VAL A 21 11.86 -0.24 -0.04
N VAL A 22 10.58 0.12 -0.14
CA VAL A 22 9.62 -0.44 -1.12
C VAL A 22 8.91 0.70 -1.85
N GLY A 23 9.07 0.77 -3.17
CA GLY A 23 8.34 1.71 -4.03
C GLY A 23 6.96 1.17 -4.42
N ILE A 24 5.91 1.99 -4.26
CA ILE A 24 4.55 1.66 -4.74
C ILE A 24 4.18 2.56 -5.91
N THR A 25 3.97 1.96 -7.09
CA THR A 25 3.60 2.65 -8.32
C THR A 25 2.15 2.37 -8.73
N GLY A 26 1.63 3.16 -9.67
CA GLY A 26 0.30 2.95 -10.28
C GLY A 26 -0.47 4.26 -10.57
N PRO A 27 -1.64 4.17 -11.22
CA PRO A 27 -2.39 5.34 -11.73
C PRO A 27 -2.72 6.38 -10.67
N ARG A 28 -2.77 7.67 -11.02
CA ARG A 28 -3.20 8.75 -10.10
C ARG A 28 -4.59 8.42 -9.52
N GLN A 29 -4.83 8.82 -8.27
CA GLN A 29 -6.11 8.61 -7.55
C GLN A 29 -6.54 7.14 -7.34
N SER A 30 -5.70 6.14 -7.61
CA SER A 30 -6.01 4.72 -7.33
C SER A 30 -6.07 4.35 -5.83
N GLY A 31 -5.85 5.30 -4.92
CA GLY A 31 -5.90 5.11 -3.48
C GLY A 31 -4.61 4.60 -2.83
N LYS A 32 -3.46 4.68 -3.54
CA LYS A 32 -2.13 4.28 -3.02
C LYS A 32 -1.76 4.99 -1.72
N SER A 33 -1.85 6.33 -1.71
CA SER A 33 -1.53 7.13 -0.52
C SER A 33 -2.48 6.85 0.64
N THR A 34 -3.76 6.62 0.37
CA THR A 34 -4.75 6.25 1.39
C THR A 34 -4.47 4.87 1.98
N MET A 35 -4.08 3.90 1.14
CA MET A 35 -3.70 2.56 1.60
C MET A 35 -2.45 2.62 2.49
N LEU A 36 -1.42 3.36 2.06
CA LEU A 36 -0.19 3.50 2.84
C LEU A 36 -0.44 4.10 4.22
N LYS A 37 -1.24 5.18 4.32
CA LYS A 37 -1.66 5.81 5.59
C LYS A 37 -2.47 4.91 6.53
N HIS A 38 -3.01 3.81 6.02
CA HIS A 38 -3.73 2.82 6.83
C HIS A 38 -2.82 1.67 7.25
N LEU A 39 -1.75 1.41 6.48
CA LEU A 39 -0.79 0.33 6.76
C LEU A 39 0.30 0.76 7.75
N PHE A 40 0.65 2.05 7.76
CA PHE A 40 1.68 2.70 8.55
C PHE A 40 1.12 4.00 9.11
#